data_AF-A0A2M8FJM9-F1
#
_entry.id   AF-A0A2M8FJM9-F1
#
_cell.length_a   1.000
_cell.length_b   1.000
_cell.length_c   1.000
_cell.angle_alpha   90.00
_cell.angle_beta   90.00
_cell.angle_gamma   90.00
#
_symmetry.space_group_name_H-M   'P 1'
#
loop_
_entity.id
_entity.type
_entity.pdbx_description
1 polymer ?
#
loop_
_entity_poly.entity_id
_entity_poly.type
_entity_poly.pdbx_seq_one_letter_code
_entity_poly.pdbx_strand_id
1 'polypeptide(L)'
;MDFNITAVSCLKFSTKKDSIFMKPTFGTYNRDHLVGIIFVILLIILQTIAMGIAIIFLNIGLLVGFLFWTIQSKRLSNPNIIAMYLITVGVQSLHFLEEYLSGFQTEFPQLFGYTWSDHQFVIFNLLWLGVLIFNGVGVYYGIRLSYLLVYFFVIVGGIANGVAHPLLSLMKGGYFPGLFTSPIVLFVGVVLLLKLSKNQHSSLDVS
;
A
#
# COMPACT_ATOMS: atom_id res chain seq x y z
N MET A 1 31.30 51.77 42.22
CA MET A 1 30.71 50.60 42.88
C MET A 1 30.34 49.63 41.79
N ASP A 2 31.26 48.70 41.55
CA ASP A 2 31.12 47.59 40.63
C ASP A 2 30.17 46.52 41.20
N PHE A 3 29.39 45.88 40.33
CA PHE A 3 29.07 44.47 40.47
C PHE A 3 28.95 43.83 39.09
N ASN A 4 30.04 43.16 38.70
CA ASN A 4 30.10 42.13 37.67
C ASN A 4 29.44 40.85 38.20
N ILE A 5 28.52 40.24 37.47
CA ILE A 5 28.27 38.79 37.53
C ILE A 5 28.13 38.25 36.09
N THR A 6 29.29 37.86 35.56
CA THR A 6 29.64 36.61 34.89
C THR A 6 28.56 35.80 34.17
N ALA A 7 28.88 35.53 32.90
CA ALA A 7 28.40 34.49 32.02
C ALA A 7 27.95 33.17 32.68
N VAL A 8 26.80 32.67 32.24
CA VAL A 8 26.57 31.22 32.09
C VAL A 8 26.25 30.96 30.63
N SER A 9 27.28 30.46 29.96
CA SER A 9 27.28 29.90 28.63
C SER A 9 26.50 28.57 28.61
N CYS A 10 25.86 28.34 27.47
CA CYS A 10 25.74 27.02 26.82
C CYS A 10 25.11 25.87 27.62
N LEU A 11 23.82 25.65 27.40
CA LEU A 11 23.25 24.30 27.30
C LEU A 11 22.24 24.30 26.16
N LYS A 12 22.76 24.36 24.92
CA LYS A 12 22.05 23.78 23.78
C LYS A 12 21.94 22.29 24.08
N PHE A 13 20.74 21.82 24.43
CA PHE A 13 20.42 20.41 24.37
C PHE A 13 20.56 19.97 22.91
N SER A 14 21.78 19.55 22.54
CA SER A 14 22.03 18.73 21.38
C SER A 14 21.34 17.40 21.64
N THR A 15 20.10 17.28 21.19
CA THR A 15 19.46 15.97 21.05
C THR A 15 20.24 15.26 19.96
N LYS A 16 21.30 14.55 20.36
CA LYS A 16 22.04 13.61 19.54
C LYS A 16 21.09 12.47 19.18
N LYS A 17 20.21 12.73 18.22
CA LYS A 17 19.35 11.75 17.53
C LYS A 17 20.04 11.26 16.25
N ASP A 18 21.36 11.43 16.19
CA ASP A 18 22.20 11.10 15.05
C ASP A 18 23.11 9.94 15.43
N SER A 19 22.59 8.71 15.45
CA SER A 19 23.42 7.49 15.28
C SER A 19 22.65 6.15 15.22
N ILE A 20 21.36 6.12 14.87
CA ILE A 20 20.69 4.86 14.43
C ILE A 20 19.76 5.13 13.23
N PHE A 21 20.04 6.16 12.44
CA PHE A 21 19.47 6.24 11.09
C PHE A 21 20.38 5.44 10.17
N MET A 22 20.08 4.16 10.04
CA MET A 22 20.64 3.32 8.99
C MET A 22 20.39 4.05 7.66
N LYS A 23 21.47 4.43 6.96
CA LYS A 23 21.35 5.08 5.65
C LYS A 23 20.46 4.16 4.79
N PRO A 24 19.41 4.68 4.14
CA PRO A 24 18.60 3.87 3.26
C PRO A 24 19.51 3.23 2.21
N THR A 25 19.54 1.90 2.20
CA THR A 25 20.33 1.11 1.26
C THR A 25 19.60 1.08 -0.08
N PHE A 26 19.67 2.19 -0.80
CA PHE A 26 19.16 2.25 -2.17
C PHE A 26 20.03 1.37 -3.06
N GLY A 27 19.42 0.41 -3.75
CA GLY A 27 20.07 -0.20 -4.90
C GLY A 27 20.31 0.84 -5.99
N THR A 28 21.13 0.48 -6.97
CA THR A 28 21.19 1.31 -8.18
C THR A 28 19.80 1.33 -8.80
N TYR A 29 19.37 2.50 -9.31
CA TYR A 29 18.05 2.71 -9.91
C TYR A 29 17.65 1.57 -10.87
N ASN A 30 18.60 1.12 -11.70
CA ASN A 30 18.40 0.05 -12.68
C ASN A 30 18.18 -1.33 -12.03
N ARG A 31 18.89 -1.64 -10.94
CA ARG A 31 18.72 -2.91 -10.22
C ARG A 31 17.33 -3.02 -9.61
N ASP A 32 16.87 -1.95 -8.96
CA ASP A 32 15.56 -1.96 -8.30
C ASP A 32 14.43 -2.10 -9.32
N HIS A 33 14.56 -1.51 -10.51
CA HIS A 33 13.58 -1.68 -11.60
C HIS A 33 13.59 -3.11 -12.15
N LEU A 34 14.76 -3.71 -12.38
CA LEU A 34 14.85 -5.10 -12.82
C LEU A 34 14.21 -6.05 -11.81
N VAL A 35 14.50 -5.87 -10.52
CA VAL A 35 13.86 -6.62 -9.43
C VAL A 35 12.35 -6.40 -9.43
N GLY A 36 11.89 -5.16 -9.60
CA GLY A 36 10.47 -4.82 -9.70
C GLY A 36 9.77 -5.49 -10.89
N ILE A 37 10.40 -5.53 -12.07
CA ILE A 37 9.86 -6.22 -13.26
C ILE A 37 9.73 -7.71 -12.99
N ILE A 38 10.79 -8.35 -12.50
CA ILE A 38 10.78 -9.79 -12.18
C ILE A 38 9.70 -10.07 -11.13
N PHE A 39 9.61 -9.25 -10.10
CA PHE A 39 8.62 -9.37 -9.03
C PHE A 39 7.19 -9.28 -9.56
N VAL A 40 6.88 -8.30 -10.41
CA VAL A 40 5.55 -8.12 -11.01
C VAL A 40 5.18 -9.29 -11.90
N ILE A 41 6.10 -9.75 -12.77
CA ILE A 41 5.86 -10.90 -13.65
C ILE A 41 5.59 -12.15 -12.82
N LEU A 42 6.42 -12.42 -11.81
CA LEU A 42 6.25 -13.58 -10.93
C LEU A 42 4.90 -13.52 -10.21
N LEU A 43 4.53 -12.37 -9.66
CA LEU A 43 3.23 -12.22 -8.99
C LEU A 43 2.06 -12.44 -9.94
N ILE A 44 2.07 -11.84 -11.15
CA ILE A 44 1.02 -12.04 -12.15
C ILE A 44 0.86 -13.53 -12.47
N ILE A 45 1.96 -14.25 -12.66
CA ILE A 45 1.92 -15.70 -12.93
C ILE A 45 1.34 -16.44 -11.72
N LEU A 46 1.87 -16.22 -10.53
CA LEU A 46 1.46 -16.93 -9.31
C LEU A 46 0.00 -16.67 -8.97
N GLN A 47 -0.48 -15.42 -9.04
CA GLN A 47 -1.87 -15.08 -8.73
C GLN A 47 -2.84 -15.61 -9.79
N THR A 48 -2.44 -15.63 -11.07
CA THR A 48 -3.27 -16.22 -12.14
C THR A 48 -3.35 -17.74 -12.01
N ILE A 49 -2.27 -18.41 -11.61
CA ILE A 49 -2.30 -19.85 -11.29
C ILE A 49 -3.19 -20.09 -10.06
N ALA A 50 -3.08 -19.24 -9.03
CA ALA A 50 -3.79 -19.42 -7.77
C ALA A 50 -5.28 -19.13 -7.86
N MET A 51 -5.73 -18.17 -8.69
CA MET A 51 -7.10 -17.65 -8.71
C MET A 51 -7.76 -17.65 -10.09
N GLY A 52 -7.06 -18.06 -11.14
CA GLY A 52 -7.60 -18.07 -12.51
C GLY A 52 -7.86 -16.66 -13.07
N ILE A 53 -8.74 -16.59 -14.08
CA ILE A 53 -8.98 -15.35 -14.85
C ILE A 53 -9.70 -14.26 -14.07
N ALA A 54 -10.47 -14.62 -13.03
CA ALA A 54 -11.24 -13.66 -12.24
C ALA A 54 -10.34 -12.62 -11.52
N ILE A 55 -9.02 -12.89 -11.39
CA ILE A 55 -8.05 -11.97 -10.79
C ILE A 55 -7.47 -10.93 -11.77
N ILE A 56 -7.99 -10.85 -13.00
CA ILE A 56 -7.46 -9.97 -14.06
C ILE A 56 -7.37 -8.50 -13.65
N PHE A 57 -8.35 -7.99 -12.89
CA PHE A 57 -8.32 -6.61 -12.40
C PHE A 57 -7.20 -6.37 -11.38
N LEU A 58 -6.88 -7.35 -10.55
CA LEU A 58 -5.72 -7.30 -9.66
C LEU A 58 -4.40 -7.30 -10.45
N ASN A 59 -4.29 -8.11 -11.51
CA ASN A 59 -3.13 -8.12 -12.41
C ASN A 59 -2.91 -6.76 -13.07
N ILE A 60 -3.97 -6.17 -13.63
CA ILE A 60 -3.93 -4.83 -14.25
C ILE A 60 -3.53 -3.79 -13.21
N GLY A 61 -4.12 -3.85 -12.02
CA GLY A 61 -3.80 -2.95 -10.92
C GLY A 61 -2.35 -3.05 -10.45
N LEU A 62 -1.75 -4.24 -10.45
CA LEU A 62 -0.32 -4.44 -10.16
C LEU A 62 0.57 -3.79 -11.22
N LEU A 63 0.22 -3.92 -12.51
CA LEU A 63 0.92 -3.23 -13.59
C LEU A 63 0.81 -1.71 -13.45
N VAL A 64 -0.38 -1.18 -13.18
CA VAL A 64 -0.57 0.26 -12.96
C VAL A 64 0.23 0.73 -11.74
N GLY A 65 0.20 -0.02 -10.64
CA GLY A 65 1.02 0.27 -9.45
C GLY A 65 2.52 0.30 -9.75
N PHE A 66 3.02 -0.65 -10.55
CA PHE A 66 4.40 -0.65 -11.02
C PHE A 66 4.71 0.58 -11.86
N LEU A 67 3.86 0.96 -12.82
CA LEU A 67 4.05 2.16 -13.64
C LEU A 67 4.09 3.43 -12.78
N PHE A 68 3.15 3.59 -11.86
CA PHE A 68 3.15 4.71 -10.91
C PHE A 68 4.43 4.74 -10.07
N TRP A 69 4.86 3.59 -9.56
CA TRP A 69 6.11 3.49 -8.81
C TRP A 69 7.32 3.87 -9.66
N THR A 70 7.46 3.37 -10.90
CA THR A 70 8.61 3.73 -11.74
C THR A 70 8.71 5.24 -11.98
N ILE A 71 7.58 5.91 -12.24
CA ILE A 71 7.50 7.37 -12.40
C ILE A 71 7.90 8.09 -11.11
N GLN A 72 7.38 7.65 -9.96
CA GLN A 72 7.45 8.39 -8.70
C GLN A 72 8.63 8.00 -7.80
N SER A 73 9.30 6.89 -8.10
CA SER A 73 10.28 6.28 -7.20
C SER A 73 11.55 7.10 -7.01
N LYS A 74 11.80 8.12 -7.84
CA LYS A 74 12.89 9.09 -7.67
C LYS A 74 12.59 10.13 -6.56
N ARG A 75 11.33 10.27 -6.14
CA ARG A 75 10.85 11.35 -5.26
C ARG A 75 10.39 10.84 -3.88
N LEU A 76 10.72 9.59 -3.53
CA LEU A 76 10.29 8.98 -2.28
C LEU A 76 11.28 9.37 -1.17
N SER A 77 10.85 10.25 -0.27
CA SER A 77 11.76 10.85 0.74
C SER A 77 11.27 10.77 2.18
N ASN A 78 10.11 10.16 2.49
CA ASN A 78 9.54 10.30 3.83
C ASN A 78 8.88 9.04 4.44
N PRO A 79 9.32 8.56 5.63
CA PRO A 79 8.72 7.45 6.36
C PRO A 79 7.37 7.79 7.04
N ASN A 80 6.91 9.05 7.02
CA ASN A 80 5.70 9.51 7.73
C ASN A 80 4.35 9.04 7.11
N ILE A 81 4.36 7.92 6.39
CA ILE A 81 3.16 7.25 5.89
C ILE A 81 2.84 5.96 6.66
N ILE A 82 3.78 5.43 7.45
CA ILE A 82 3.67 4.09 8.06
C ILE A 82 2.39 3.90 8.88
N ALA A 83 2.01 4.89 9.69
CA ALA A 83 0.79 4.81 10.50
C ALA A 83 -0.46 4.73 9.61
N MET A 84 -0.55 5.59 8.60
CA MET A 84 -1.68 5.58 7.66
C MET A 84 -1.70 4.29 6.83
N TYR A 85 -0.53 3.79 6.43
CA TYR A 85 -0.37 2.53 5.72
C TYR A 85 -0.93 1.36 6.56
N LEU A 86 -0.54 1.24 7.83
CA LEU A 86 -1.03 0.19 8.72
C LEU A 86 -2.52 0.31 9.02
N ILE A 87 -3.06 1.53 9.18
CA ILE A 87 -4.50 1.76 9.29
C ILE A 87 -5.21 1.25 8.03
N THR A 88 -4.67 1.55 6.85
CA THR A 88 -5.24 1.11 5.57
C THR A 88 -5.23 -0.42 5.47
N VAL A 89 -4.15 -1.09 5.91
CA VAL A 89 -4.08 -2.57 5.98
C VAL A 89 -5.12 -3.13 6.94
N GLY A 90 -5.32 -2.51 8.11
CA GLY A 90 -6.36 -2.90 9.06
C GLY A 90 -7.77 -2.80 8.46
N VAL A 91 -8.08 -1.69 7.78
CA VAL A 91 -9.36 -1.51 7.08
C VAL A 91 -9.53 -2.53 5.96
N GLN A 92 -8.47 -2.82 5.18
CA GLN A 92 -8.52 -3.88 4.17
C GLN A 92 -8.81 -5.25 4.78
N SER A 93 -8.30 -5.53 5.98
CA SER A 93 -8.56 -6.80 6.68
C SER A 93 -10.04 -6.92 7.07
N LEU A 94 -10.67 -5.82 7.51
CA LEU A 94 -12.11 -5.79 7.79
C LEU A 94 -12.95 -5.91 6.51
N HIS A 95 -12.48 -5.33 5.41
CA HIS A 95 -13.12 -5.44 4.11
C HIS A 95 -13.11 -6.88 3.60
N PHE A 96 -11.95 -7.54 3.65
CA PHE A 96 -11.82 -8.97 3.35
C PHE A 96 -12.76 -9.83 4.23
N LEU A 97 -12.88 -9.51 5.52
CA LEU A 97 -13.80 -10.21 6.42
C LEU A 97 -15.26 -10.09 5.95
N GLU A 98 -15.71 -8.88 5.58
CA GLU A 98 -17.05 -8.68 5.02
C GLU A 98 -17.24 -9.46 3.72
N GLU A 99 -16.29 -9.36 2.78
CA GLU A 99 -16.32 -10.08 1.50
C GLU A 99 -16.51 -11.59 1.72
N TYR A 100 -15.74 -12.17 2.63
CA TYR A 100 -15.83 -13.60 2.96
C TYR A 100 -17.18 -13.97 3.57
N LEU A 101 -17.64 -13.23 4.58
CA LEU A 101 -18.88 -13.52 5.28
C LEU A 101 -20.11 -13.33 4.39
N SER A 102 -20.01 -12.48 3.37
CA SER A 102 -21.12 -12.17 2.48
C SER A 102 -21.04 -12.88 1.12
N GLY A 103 -20.02 -13.70 0.88
CA GLY A 103 -19.97 -14.64 -0.25
C GLY A 103 -19.29 -14.10 -1.51
N PHE A 104 -18.42 -13.08 -1.40
CA PHE A 104 -17.67 -12.53 -2.53
C PHE A 104 -16.91 -13.62 -3.30
N GLN A 105 -16.32 -14.57 -2.57
CA GLN A 105 -15.57 -15.69 -3.12
C GLN A 105 -16.39 -16.60 -4.04
N THR A 106 -17.72 -16.54 -3.93
CA THR A 106 -18.64 -17.25 -4.82
C THR A 106 -19.16 -16.31 -5.90
N GLU A 107 -19.68 -15.14 -5.52
CA GLU A 107 -20.38 -14.25 -6.46
C GLU A 107 -19.45 -13.61 -7.50
N PHE A 108 -18.27 -13.16 -7.10
CA PHE A 108 -17.36 -12.44 -7.99
C PHE A 108 -16.76 -13.32 -9.10
N PRO A 109 -16.16 -14.50 -8.83
CA PRO A 109 -15.62 -15.33 -9.90
C PRO A 109 -16.69 -15.86 -10.86
N GLN A 110 -17.94 -15.99 -10.43
CA GLN A 110 -19.06 -16.37 -11.30
C GLN A 110 -19.31 -15.37 -12.43
N LEU A 111 -18.98 -14.08 -12.24
CA LEU A 111 -19.02 -13.07 -13.31
C LEU A 111 -18.11 -13.42 -14.50
N PHE A 112 -17.13 -14.29 -14.28
CA PHE A 112 -16.17 -14.76 -15.28
C PHE A 112 -16.38 -16.23 -15.67
N GLY A 113 -17.49 -16.85 -15.24
CA GLY A 113 -17.73 -18.28 -15.42
C GLY A 113 -16.73 -19.16 -14.66
N TYR A 114 -16.19 -18.67 -13.55
CA TYR A 114 -15.18 -19.35 -12.75
C TYR A 114 -15.70 -19.60 -11.32
N THR A 115 -15.05 -20.50 -10.59
CA THR A 115 -15.38 -20.76 -9.18
C THR A 115 -14.11 -20.79 -8.35
N TRP A 116 -14.19 -20.22 -7.16
CA TRP A 116 -13.16 -20.36 -6.14
C TRP A 116 -13.70 -21.21 -4.99
N SER A 117 -12.82 -21.96 -4.33
CA SER A 117 -13.16 -22.52 -3.02
C SER A 117 -12.96 -21.47 -1.92
N ASP A 118 -13.69 -21.59 -0.81
CA ASP A 118 -13.48 -20.74 0.38
C ASP A 118 -12.02 -20.77 0.84
N HIS A 119 -11.42 -21.96 0.88
CA HIS A 119 -10.06 -22.15 1.33
C HIS A 119 -9.04 -21.45 0.42
N GLN A 120 -9.25 -21.50 -0.89
CA GLN A 120 -8.44 -20.81 -1.89
C GLN A 120 -8.54 -19.29 -1.72
N PHE A 121 -9.74 -18.75 -1.59
CA PHE A 121 -9.96 -17.31 -1.38
C PHE A 121 -9.34 -16.82 -0.07
N VAL A 122 -9.53 -17.55 1.03
CA VAL A 122 -8.99 -17.19 2.35
C VAL A 122 -7.47 -17.24 2.34
N ILE A 123 -6.86 -18.32 1.85
CA ILE A 123 -5.38 -18.42 1.77
C ILE A 123 -4.82 -17.28 0.93
N PHE A 124 -5.42 -17.03 -0.25
CA PHE A 124 -4.95 -15.99 -1.16
C PHE A 124 -4.95 -14.61 -0.49
N ASN A 125 -6.04 -14.25 0.18
CA ASN A 125 -6.15 -12.95 0.86
C ASN A 125 -5.25 -12.87 2.10
N LEU A 126 -5.13 -13.94 2.89
CA LEU A 126 -4.23 -13.96 4.05
C LEU A 126 -2.76 -13.85 3.64
N LEU A 127 -2.35 -14.46 2.52
CA LEU A 127 -1.01 -14.29 1.97
C LEU A 127 -0.77 -12.83 1.57
N TRP A 128 -1.71 -12.20 0.87
CA TRP A 128 -1.61 -10.79 0.52
C TRP A 128 -1.55 -9.87 1.73
N LEU A 129 -2.42 -10.06 2.72
CA LEU A 129 -2.40 -9.32 3.98
C LEU A 129 -1.06 -9.51 4.71
N GLY A 130 -0.54 -10.75 4.73
CA GLY A 130 0.80 -11.05 5.26
C GLY A 130 1.88 -10.24 4.54
N VAL A 131 1.93 -10.28 3.20
CA VAL A 131 2.86 -9.48 2.39
C VAL A 131 2.74 -7.98 2.72
N LEU A 132 1.53 -7.45 2.85
CA LEU A 132 1.30 -6.04 3.16
C LEU A 132 1.78 -5.68 4.58
N ILE A 133 1.55 -6.53 5.58
CA ILE A 133 2.05 -6.33 6.94
C ILE A 133 3.58 -6.32 6.94
N PHE A 134 4.23 -7.32 6.34
CA PHE A 134 5.69 -7.39 6.24
C PHE A 134 6.27 -6.23 5.43
N ASN A 135 5.58 -5.79 4.38
CA ASN A 135 5.98 -4.63 3.60
C ASN A 135 6.04 -3.34 4.44
N GLY A 136 5.25 -3.25 5.53
CA GLY A 136 5.35 -2.16 6.49
C GLY A 136 6.76 -1.99 7.07
N VAL A 137 7.49 -3.08 7.29
CA VAL A 137 8.89 -3.04 7.73
C VAL A 137 9.76 -2.36 6.68
N GLY A 138 9.57 -2.70 5.41
CA GLY A 138 10.32 -2.07 4.31
C GLY A 138 9.95 -0.59 4.11
N VAL A 139 8.67 -0.22 4.29
CA VAL A 139 8.25 1.18 4.31
C VAL A 139 8.91 1.95 5.46
N TYR A 140 8.97 1.36 6.66
CA TYR A 140 9.61 1.96 7.83
C TYR A 140 11.10 2.23 7.60
N TYR A 141 11.82 1.28 6.99
CA TYR A 141 13.23 1.45 6.63
C TYR A 141 13.47 2.22 5.32
N GLY A 142 12.42 2.71 4.66
CA GLY A 142 12.54 3.47 3.41
C GLY A 142 13.04 2.65 2.21
N ILE A 143 12.81 1.33 2.21
CA ILE A 143 13.17 0.45 1.09
C ILE A 143 12.35 0.85 -0.14
N ARG A 144 13.04 1.23 -1.21
CA ARG A 144 12.41 1.77 -2.43
C ARG A 144 11.38 0.82 -3.05
N LEU A 145 11.71 -0.48 -3.11
CA LEU A 145 10.83 -1.49 -3.67
C LEU A 145 9.53 -1.64 -2.87
N SER A 146 9.52 -1.38 -1.56
CA SER A 146 8.32 -1.46 -0.74
C SER A 146 7.22 -0.49 -1.17
N TYR A 147 7.61 0.65 -1.74
CA TYR A 147 6.64 1.61 -2.25
C TYR A 147 5.91 1.14 -3.51
N LEU A 148 6.46 0.18 -4.27
CA LEU A 148 5.70 -0.48 -5.34
C LEU A 148 4.46 -1.17 -4.77
N LEU A 149 4.63 -1.90 -3.67
CA LEU A 149 3.53 -2.58 -2.98
C LEU A 149 2.57 -1.56 -2.35
N VAL A 150 3.06 -0.43 -1.85
CA VAL A 150 2.18 0.65 -1.36
C VAL A 150 1.33 1.22 -2.49
N TYR A 151 1.90 1.53 -3.66
CA TYR A 151 1.12 2.05 -4.79
C TYR A 151 0.10 1.04 -5.28
N PHE A 152 0.52 -0.22 -5.48
CA PHE A 152 -0.40 -1.31 -5.82
C PHE A 152 -1.56 -1.42 -4.81
N PHE A 153 -1.24 -1.41 -3.51
CA PHE A 153 -2.24 -1.53 -2.46
C PHE A 153 -3.22 -0.35 -2.44
N VAL A 154 -2.73 0.88 -2.59
CA VAL A 154 -3.59 2.06 -2.65
C VAL A 154 -4.49 2.06 -3.88
N ILE A 155 -3.95 1.69 -5.05
CA ILE A 155 -4.70 1.68 -6.30
C ILE A 155 -5.76 0.59 -6.29
N VAL A 156 -5.39 -0.64 -5.90
CA VAL A 156 -6.31 -1.79 -5.98
C VAL A 156 -7.08 -1.98 -4.69
N GLY A 157 -6.35 -2.21 -3.60
CA GLY A 157 -6.92 -2.43 -2.28
C GLY A 157 -7.81 -1.28 -1.84
N GLY A 158 -7.34 -0.04 -2.02
CA GLY A 158 -8.09 1.17 -1.68
C GLY A 158 -9.09 1.61 -2.75
N ILE A 159 -8.59 2.18 -3.84
CA ILE A 159 -9.43 2.92 -4.79
C ILE A 159 -10.30 1.99 -5.64
N ALA A 160 -9.72 0.94 -6.23
CA ALA A 160 -10.47 0.06 -7.12
C ALA A 160 -11.58 -0.68 -6.38
N ASN A 161 -11.28 -1.32 -5.23
CA ASN A 161 -12.32 -1.94 -4.39
C ASN A 161 -13.36 -0.91 -3.97
N GLY A 162 -12.90 0.24 -3.44
CA GLY A 162 -13.76 1.30 -2.96
C GLY A 162 -14.78 1.83 -3.98
N VAL A 163 -14.45 1.76 -5.27
CA VAL A 163 -15.34 2.14 -6.37
C VAL A 163 -16.11 0.94 -6.94
N ALA A 164 -15.49 -0.23 -7.01
CA ALA A 164 -16.06 -1.41 -7.68
C ALA A 164 -17.28 -1.98 -6.93
N HIS A 165 -17.22 -2.14 -5.60
CA HIS A 165 -18.35 -2.75 -4.87
C HIS A 165 -19.64 -1.91 -4.95
N PRO A 166 -19.62 -0.58 -4.80
CA PRO A 166 -20.79 0.25 -5.04
C PRO A 166 -21.34 0.10 -6.47
N LEU A 167 -20.47 0.11 -7.48
CA LEU A 167 -20.90 -0.07 -8.87
C LEU A 167 -21.51 -1.45 -9.11
N LEU A 168 -20.90 -2.52 -8.61
CA LEU A 168 -21.42 -3.88 -8.73
C LEU A 168 -22.74 -4.05 -7.98
N SER A 169 -22.90 -3.42 -6.82
CA SER A 169 -24.16 -3.39 -6.09
C SER A 169 -25.26 -2.68 -6.89
N LEU A 170 -24.95 -1.53 -7.49
CA LEU A 170 -25.88 -0.81 -8.35
C LEU A 170 -26.28 -1.65 -9.58
N MET A 171 -25.32 -2.30 -10.23
CA MET A 171 -25.55 -3.16 -11.40
C MET A 171 -26.38 -4.40 -11.05
N LYS A 172 -26.16 -5.00 -9.87
CA LYS A 172 -26.93 -6.14 -9.36
C LYS A 172 -28.34 -5.73 -8.90
N GLY A 173 -28.58 -4.44 -8.64
CA GLY A 173 -29.85 -3.94 -8.10
C GLY A 173 -30.06 -4.31 -6.63
N GLY A 174 -28.98 -4.58 -5.90
CA GLY A 174 -29.04 -5.06 -4.52
C GLY A 174 -27.66 -5.14 -3.88
N TYR A 175 -27.59 -5.73 -2.69
CA TYR A 175 -26.32 -5.87 -1.98
C TYR A 175 -25.34 -6.75 -2.77
N PHE A 176 -24.11 -6.24 -2.92
CA PHE A 176 -22.97 -7.00 -3.43
C PHE A 176 -21.91 -7.12 -2.32
N PRO A 177 -21.30 -8.30 -2.12
CA PRO A 177 -20.34 -8.54 -1.06
C PRO A 177 -19.23 -7.50 -1.00
N GLY A 178 -18.96 -6.91 0.18
CA GLY A 178 -17.95 -5.86 0.38
C GLY A 178 -18.49 -4.43 0.27
N LEU A 179 -19.78 -4.25 -0.02
CA LEU A 179 -20.40 -2.92 -0.18
C LEU A 179 -20.28 -2.05 1.07
N PHE A 180 -20.48 -2.58 2.28
CA PHE A 180 -20.56 -1.76 3.50
C PHE A 180 -19.22 -1.13 3.86
N THR A 181 -18.13 -1.89 3.74
CA THR A 181 -16.78 -1.42 4.07
C THR A 181 -16.09 -0.71 2.91
N SER A 182 -16.52 -0.93 1.66
CA SER A 182 -15.88 -0.32 0.48
C SER A 182 -15.75 1.22 0.51
N PRO A 183 -16.71 2.03 1.02
CA PRO A 183 -16.52 3.48 1.11
C PRO A 183 -15.43 3.87 2.10
N ILE A 184 -15.27 3.10 3.18
CA ILE A 184 -14.21 3.31 4.18
C ILE A 184 -12.85 2.98 3.55
N VAL A 185 -12.77 1.86 2.81
CA VAL A 185 -11.59 1.45 2.04
C VAL A 185 -11.19 2.52 1.02
N LEU A 186 -12.15 3.09 0.29
CA LEU A 186 -11.91 4.22 -0.62
C LEU A 186 -11.31 5.41 0.11
N PHE A 187 -11.93 5.79 1.23
CA PHE A 187 -11.51 6.94 2.02
C PHE A 187 -10.05 6.79 2.51
N VAL A 188 -9.71 5.66 3.14
CA VAL A 188 -8.34 5.44 3.64
C VAL A 188 -7.33 5.33 2.49
N GLY A 189 -7.72 4.72 1.36
CA GLY A 189 -6.89 4.64 0.16
C GLY A 189 -6.56 6.02 -0.42
N VAL A 190 -7.56 6.89 -0.57
CA VAL A 190 -7.37 8.27 -1.03
C VAL A 190 -6.50 9.06 -0.05
N VAL A 191 -6.74 8.97 1.25
CA VAL A 191 -5.93 9.66 2.26
C VAL A 191 -4.46 9.21 2.20
N LEU A 192 -4.21 7.91 2.04
CA LEU A 192 -2.85 7.37 1.89
C LEU A 192 -2.20 7.86 0.59
N LEU A 193 -2.94 7.89 -0.53
CA LEU A 193 -2.45 8.44 -1.80
C LEU A 193 -2.05 9.92 -1.68
N LEU A 194 -2.89 10.74 -1.03
CA LEU A 194 -2.62 12.16 -0.83
C LEU A 194 -1.37 12.38 0.03
N LYS A 195 -1.16 11.55 1.07
CA LYS A 195 0.06 11.58 1.87
C LYS A 195 1.30 11.21 1.06
N LEU A 196 1.20 10.21 0.16
CA LEU A 196 2.29 9.86 -0.76
C LEU A 196 2.65 11.04 -1.67
N SER A 197 1.66 11.74 -2.23
CA SER A 197 1.89 12.88 -3.12
C SER A 197 2.44 14.12 -2.40
N LYS A 198 1.91 14.46 -1.22
CA LYS A 198 2.39 15.63 -0.45
C LYS A 198 3.87 15.50 -0.08
N ASN A 199 4.30 14.30 0.28
CA ASN A 199 5.69 14.03 0.67
C ASN A 199 6.66 14.11 -0.51
N GLN A 200 6.19 14.08 -1.76
CA GLN A 200 7.04 14.27 -2.94
C GLN A 200 7.35 15.75 -3.20
N HIS A 201 6.39 16.65 -2.92
CA HIS A 201 6.58 18.08 -3.15
C HIS A 201 7.54 18.71 -2.15
N SER A 202 7.51 18.30 -0.88
CA SER A 202 8.44 18.82 0.14
C SER A 202 9.92 18.53 -0.13
N SER A 203 10.25 17.55 -1.00
CA SER A 203 11.63 17.29 -1.41
C SER A 203 12.14 18.18 -2.56
N LEU A 204 11.25 18.92 -3.24
CA LEU A 204 11.64 19.82 -4.34
C LEU A 204 11.95 21.25 -3.87
N ASP A 205 11.45 21.65 -2.69
CA ASP A 205 11.66 23.00 -2.14
C ASP A 205 12.99 23.16 -1.37
N VAL A 206 13.79 22.09 -1.28
CA VAL A 206 15.05 22.05 -0.48
C VAL A 206 16.29 21.78 -1.36
N SER A 207 16.12 21.68 -2.68
CA SER A 207 17.21 21.52 -3.67
C SER A 207 17.40 22.80 -4.48
#